data_AF-A0A518D259-F1
#
_entry.id   AF-A0A518D259-F1
#
_cell.length_a   1.000
_cell.length_b   1.000
_cell.length_c   1.000
_cell.angle_alpha   90.00
_cell.angle_beta   90.00
_cell.angle_gamma   90.00
#
_symmetry.space_group_name_H-M   'P 1'
#
loop_
_entity.id
_entity.type
_entity.pdbx_description
1 polymer ?
#
loop_
_entity_poly.entity_id
_entity_poly.type
_entity_poly.pdbx_seq_one_letter_code
_entity_poly.pdbx_strand_id
1 'polypeptide(L)'
;MLATNLEGSAIDGAVTAGAIAVGAVLFALALFAFGVMWFIVVSMISRTSGWAALGATYRRGAGVDPPGRWRRVGYAEMRKGARYKGVLRMGSDGEHLHLSVNRLFSAGHPQLAVPWSDVRIDEVSDGAGPSWLPRVLRGAPMVRLSIEGVPLTVPRDVVRALFEDAGMAPPA
;
A
#
# COMPACT_ATOMS: atom_id res chain seq x y z
N MET A 1 -4.55 29.46 -59.40
CA MET A 1 -5.43 29.30 -58.22
C MET A 1 -5.36 27.90 -57.58
N LEU A 2 -5.22 26.80 -58.33
CA LEU A 2 -5.10 25.45 -57.77
C LEU A 2 -3.78 25.18 -57.00
N ALA A 3 -2.65 25.72 -57.45
CA ALA A 3 -1.34 25.48 -56.82
C ALA A 3 -1.20 26.09 -55.41
N THR A 4 -1.70 27.31 -55.20
CA THR A 4 -1.70 28.01 -53.91
C THR A 4 -2.54 27.31 -52.83
N ASN A 5 -3.58 26.56 -53.21
CA ASN A 5 -4.40 25.80 -52.25
C ASN A 5 -3.72 24.51 -51.79
N LEU A 6 -2.89 23.88 -52.64
CA LEU A 6 -2.15 22.67 -52.30
C LEU A 6 -0.99 22.96 -51.34
N GLU A 7 -0.30 24.10 -51.51
CA GLU A 7 0.78 24.52 -50.61
C GLU A 7 0.28 24.89 -49.22
N GLY A 8 -0.87 25.59 -49.11
CA GLY A 8 -1.51 25.91 -47.82
C GLY A 8 -1.93 24.65 -47.05
N SER A 9 -2.56 23.68 -47.73
CA SER A 9 -2.97 22.41 -47.11
C SER A 9 -1.79 21.57 -46.59
N ALA A 10 -0.62 21.65 -47.23
CA ALA A 10 0.57 20.91 -46.81
C ALA A 10 1.22 21.52 -45.56
N ILE A 11 1.25 22.86 -45.47
CA ILE A 11 1.81 23.59 -44.33
C ILE A 11 0.95 23.37 -43.08
N ASP A 12 -0.38 23.45 -43.20
CA ASP A 12 -1.30 23.19 -42.08
C ASP A 12 -1.15 21.75 -41.54
N GLY A 13 -0.94 20.79 -42.44
CA GLY A 13 -0.67 19.39 -42.09
C GLY A 13 0.64 19.22 -41.32
N ALA A 14 1.72 19.87 -41.77
CA ALA A 14 3.03 19.81 -41.11
C ALA A 14 3.02 20.46 -39.72
N VAL A 15 2.35 21.61 -39.57
CA VAL A 15 2.19 22.28 -38.27
C VAL A 15 1.38 21.41 -37.31
N THR A 16 0.30 20.80 -37.78
CA THR A 16 -0.54 19.89 -36.97
C THR A 16 0.24 18.66 -36.53
N ALA A 17 0.98 18.02 -37.45
CA ALA A 17 1.81 16.85 -37.13
C ALA A 17 2.93 17.20 -36.14
N GLY A 18 3.58 18.35 -36.29
CA GLY A 18 4.58 18.85 -35.35
C GLY A 18 4.02 19.09 -33.95
N ALA A 19 2.84 19.72 -33.85
CA ALA A 19 2.16 19.94 -32.59
C ALA A 19 1.78 18.62 -31.88
N ILE A 20 1.30 17.63 -32.63
CA ILE A 20 0.98 16.30 -32.10
C ILE A 20 2.26 15.61 -31.57
N ALA A 21 3.36 15.65 -32.33
CA ALA A 21 4.61 15.03 -31.93
C ALA A 21 5.17 15.67 -30.65
N VAL A 22 5.18 17.01 -30.57
CA VAL A 22 5.59 17.73 -29.36
C VAL A 22 4.68 17.37 -28.18
N GLY A 23 3.36 17.36 -28.39
CA GLY A 23 2.39 16.95 -27.37
C GLY A 23 2.63 15.53 -26.86
N ALA A 24 2.91 14.58 -27.75
CA ALA A 24 3.21 13.20 -27.39
C ALA A 24 4.52 13.07 -26.59
N VAL A 25 5.56 13.82 -26.95
CA VAL A 25 6.83 13.85 -26.20
C VAL A 25 6.63 14.43 -24.80
N LEU A 26 5.93 15.56 -24.68
CA LEU A 26 5.63 16.19 -23.39
C LEU A 26 4.80 15.26 -22.50
N PHE A 27 3.82 14.58 -23.08
CA PHE A 27 3.02 13.59 -22.37
C PHE A 27 3.85 12.40 -21.89
N ALA A 28 4.74 11.87 -22.72
CA ALA A 28 5.64 10.78 -22.34
C ALA A 28 6.60 11.20 -21.21
N LEU A 29 7.16 12.40 -21.28
CA LEU A 29 8.01 12.97 -20.23
C LEU A 29 7.25 13.15 -18.91
N ALA A 30 6.00 13.63 -18.98
CA ALA A 30 5.15 13.79 -17.80
C ALA A 30 4.86 12.43 -17.14
N LEU A 31 4.54 11.39 -17.92
CA LEU A 31 4.35 10.04 -17.39
C LEU A 31 5.61 9.46 -16.77
N PHE A 32 6.77 9.68 -17.39
CA PHE A 32 8.05 9.24 -16.85
C PHE A 32 8.37 9.95 -15.52
N ALA A 33 8.26 11.28 -15.48
CA ALA A 33 8.48 12.07 -14.27
C ALA A 33 7.53 11.66 -13.14
N PHE A 34 6.25 11.42 -13.46
CA PHE A 34 5.27 10.90 -12.51
C PHE A 34 5.69 9.53 -11.96
N GLY A 35 6.13 8.60 -12.82
CA GLY A 35 6.60 7.28 -12.40
C GLY A 35 7.80 7.34 -11.46
N VAL A 36 8.79 8.19 -11.76
CA VAL A 36 9.97 8.39 -10.91
C VAL A 36 9.59 9.00 -9.56
N MET A 37 8.79 10.07 -9.57
CA MET A 37 8.30 10.71 -8.35
C MET A 37 7.49 9.72 -7.48
N TRP A 38 6.60 8.95 -8.10
CA TRP A 38 5.80 7.93 -7.41
C TRP A 38 6.70 6.89 -6.72
N PHE A 39 7.70 6.35 -7.45
CA PHE A 39 8.62 5.37 -6.89
C PHE A 39 9.42 5.93 -5.70
N ILE A 40 9.88 7.18 -5.79
CA ILE A 40 10.58 7.86 -4.69
C ILE A 40 9.66 7.98 -3.47
N VAL A 41 8.43 8.46 -3.66
CA VAL A 41 7.46 8.64 -2.57
C VAL A 41 7.14 7.32 -1.89
N VAL A 42 6.81 6.26 -2.65
CA VAL A 42 6.49 4.95 -2.06
C VAL A 42 7.70 4.36 -1.34
N SER A 43 8.90 4.48 -1.91
CA SER A 43 10.15 4.04 -1.26
C SER A 43 10.43 4.80 0.05
N MET A 44 10.20 6.11 0.08
CA MET A 44 10.33 6.91 1.29
C MET A 44 9.35 6.46 2.37
N ILE A 45 8.07 6.24 2.02
CA ILE A 45 7.05 5.76 2.96
C ILE A 45 7.43 4.38 3.52
N SER A 46 7.93 3.47 2.68
CA SER A 46 8.37 2.14 3.12
C SER A 46 9.47 2.23 4.18
N ARG A 47 10.47 3.09 3.97
CA ARG A 47 11.58 3.29 4.91
C ARG A 47 11.15 3.99 6.21
N THR A 48 10.34 5.04 6.12
CA THR A 48 9.95 5.83 7.29
C THR A 48 8.94 5.10 8.18
N SER A 49 8.05 4.29 7.58
CA SER A 49 7.06 3.48 8.30
C SER A 49 7.64 2.24 8.99
N GLY A 50 8.86 1.84 8.63
CA GLY A 50 9.48 0.60 9.10
C GLY A 50 9.19 -0.62 8.22
N TRP A 51 8.37 -0.48 7.17
CA TRP A 51 8.08 -1.58 6.25
C TRP A 51 9.33 -2.14 5.58
N ALA A 52 10.25 -1.27 5.16
CA ALA A 52 11.51 -1.71 4.53
C ALA A 52 12.36 -2.56 5.48
N ALA A 53 12.35 -2.25 6.78
CA ALA A 53 13.06 -3.02 7.79
C ALA A 53 12.40 -4.39 8.00
N LEU A 54 11.07 -4.42 8.16
CA LEU A 54 10.31 -5.67 8.23
C LEU A 54 10.50 -6.50 6.95
N GLY A 55 10.58 -5.86 5.79
CA GLY A 55 10.83 -6.50 4.51
C GLY A 55 12.26 -6.97 4.29
N ALA A 56 13.20 -6.64 5.17
CA ALA A 56 14.52 -7.25 5.15
C ALA A 56 14.52 -8.57 5.93
N THR A 57 13.80 -8.63 7.05
CA THR A 57 13.75 -9.80 7.96
C THR A 57 12.67 -10.81 7.54
N TYR A 58 11.46 -10.32 7.26
CA TYR A 58 10.24 -11.12 7.10
C TYR A 58 9.70 -11.13 5.68
N ARG A 59 10.56 -10.87 4.68
CA ARG A 59 10.12 -10.94 3.28
C ARG A 59 9.60 -12.33 3.00
N ARG A 60 8.37 -12.40 2.49
CA ARG A 60 7.78 -13.65 2.06
C ARG A 60 8.62 -14.24 0.92
N GLY A 61 9.32 -15.34 1.23
CA GLY A 61 10.11 -16.11 0.27
C GLY A 61 9.22 -16.98 -0.62
N ALA A 62 9.81 -17.52 -1.69
CA ALA A 62 9.10 -18.40 -2.63
C ALA A 62 8.58 -19.70 -1.98
N GLY A 63 9.14 -20.13 -0.84
CA GLY A 63 8.74 -21.32 -0.10
C GLY A 63 7.68 -21.08 0.98
N VAL A 64 7.16 -19.86 1.14
CA VAL A 64 6.10 -19.56 2.11
C VAL A 64 4.77 -19.49 1.36
N ASP A 65 3.85 -20.36 1.74
CA ASP A 65 2.52 -20.43 1.13
C ASP A 65 1.71 -19.14 1.37
N PRO A 66 0.81 -18.78 0.44
CA PRO A 66 -0.05 -17.62 0.64
C PRO A 66 -1.10 -17.93 1.70
N PRO A 67 -1.58 -16.92 2.43
CA PRO A 67 -2.68 -17.16 3.34
C PRO A 67 -3.91 -17.56 2.52
N GLY A 68 -4.71 -18.49 3.06
CA GLY A 68 -5.94 -18.96 2.41
C GLY A 68 -6.96 -17.84 2.19
N ARG A 69 -6.86 -16.75 2.97
CA ARG A 69 -7.72 -15.57 2.85
C ARG A 69 -6.95 -14.27 3.06
N TRP A 70 -7.18 -13.32 2.16
CA TRP A 70 -6.74 -11.93 2.32
C TRP A 70 -7.92 -11.04 2.71
N ARG A 71 -7.72 -10.21 3.73
CA ARG A 71 -8.68 -9.22 4.23
C ARG A 71 -8.14 -7.83 3.93
N ARG A 72 -8.95 -7.00 3.27
CA ARG A 72 -8.62 -5.57 3.12
C ARG A 72 -8.85 -4.88 4.45
N VAL A 73 -7.86 -4.14 4.90
CA VAL A 73 -7.92 -3.40 6.16
C VAL A 73 -8.35 -1.97 5.83
N GLY A 74 -9.52 -1.56 6.34
CA GLY A 74 -10.03 -0.21 6.16
C GLY A 74 -9.11 0.85 6.76
N TYR A 75 -8.41 0.49 7.85
CA TYR A 75 -7.48 1.36 8.54
C TYR A 75 -6.31 0.60 9.13
N ALA A 76 -5.09 1.06 8.86
CA ALA A 76 -3.92 0.64 9.60
C ALA A 76 -2.96 1.81 9.76
N GLU A 77 -2.25 1.87 10.87
CA GLU A 77 -1.23 2.88 11.15
C GLU A 77 0.05 2.22 11.61
N MET A 78 1.16 2.60 10.98
CA MET A 78 2.50 2.15 11.34
C MET A 78 3.32 3.28 11.94
N ARG A 79 4.59 2.98 12.27
CA ARG A 79 5.57 3.93 12.82
C ARG A 79 5.55 5.27 12.08
N LYS A 80 5.75 6.36 12.85
CA LYS A 80 5.80 7.76 12.36
C LYS A 80 4.51 8.24 11.66
N GLY A 81 3.35 7.67 12.01
CA GLY A 81 2.05 8.12 11.51
C GLY A 81 1.76 7.71 10.06
N ALA A 82 2.45 6.69 9.56
CA ALA A 82 2.21 6.14 8.22
C ALA A 82 0.87 5.40 8.19
N ARG A 83 -0.13 6.00 7.54
CA ARG A 83 -1.51 5.50 7.53
C ARG A 83 -1.80 4.76 6.23
N TYR A 84 -2.12 3.48 6.33
CA TYR A 84 -2.52 2.61 5.23
C TYR A 84 -4.05 2.46 5.23
N LYS A 85 -4.76 3.44 4.66
CA LYS A 85 -6.22 3.44 4.59
C LYS A 85 -6.73 2.66 3.37
N GLY A 86 -7.30 1.47 3.58
CA GLY A 86 -7.89 0.67 2.50
C GLY A 86 -6.89 0.05 1.51
N VAL A 87 -5.59 0.26 1.74
CA VAL A 87 -4.51 -0.23 0.87
C VAL A 87 -3.77 -1.42 1.47
N LEU A 88 -3.80 -1.58 2.80
CA LEU A 88 -3.24 -2.73 3.49
C LEU A 88 -4.18 -3.93 3.36
N ARG A 89 -3.58 -5.09 3.13
CA ARG A 89 -4.20 -6.40 3.14
C ARG A 89 -3.47 -7.25 4.16
N MET A 90 -4.24 -7.90 5.02
CA MET A 90 -3.73 -8.84 6.01
C MET A 90 -4.31 -10.21 5.73
N GLY A 91 -3.52 -11.24 5.93
CA GLY A 91 -3.98 -12.62 5.94
C GLY A 91 -3.22 -13.37 7.01
N SER A 92 -3.66 -14.56 7.34
CA SER A 92 -2.98 -15.41 8.30
C SER A 92 -3.04 -16.86 7.86
N ASP A 93 -2.05 -17.60 8.32
CA ASP A 93 -2.07 -19.05 8.39
C ASP A 93 -1.67 -19.48 9.81
N GLY A 94 -1.54 -20.79 10.05
CA GLY A 94 -1.19 -21.32 11.37
C GLY A 94 0.19 -20.93 11.90
N GLU A 95 1.10 -20.44 11.04
CA GLU A 95 2.48 -20.13 11.40
C GLU A 95 2.82 -18.64 11.26
N HIS A 96 2.23 -17.95 10.28
CA HIS A 96 2.58 -16.60 9.87
C HIS A 96 1.37 -15.66 9.78
N LEU A 97 1.61 -14.42 10.19
CA LEU A 97 0.84 -13.26 9.82
C LEU A 97 1.37 -12.67 8.50
N HIS A 98 0.52 -12.61 7.49
CA HIS A 98 0.84 -12.09 6.18
C HIS A 98 0.41 -10.64 6.01
N LEU A 99 1.33 -9.78 5.57
CA LEU A 99 1.05 -8.37 5.28
C LEU A 99 1.37 -8.06 3.82
N SER A 100 0.44 -7.42 3.12
CA SER A 100 0.69 -6.92 1.76
C SER A 100 -0.05 -5.62 1.51
N VAL A 101 0.44 -4.81 0.58
CA VAL A 101 -0.29 -3.63 0.09
C VAL A 101 -0.87 -3.90 -1.30
N ASN A 102 -1.72 -3.01 -1.80
CA ASN A 102 -2.20 -3.09 -3.19
C ASN A 102 -1.03 -3.00 -4.20
N ARG A 103 -1.28 -3.35 -5.47
CA ARG A 103 -0.21 -3.36 -6.49
C ARG A 103 0.46 -2.00 -6.71
N LEU A 104 -0.28 -0.90 -6.56
CA LEU A 104 0.24 0.45 -6.81
C LEU A 104 1.29 0.88 -5.77
N PHE A 105 1.13 0.41 -4.52
CA PHE A 105 2.08 0.63 -3.42
C PHE A 105 3.08 -0.52 -3.25
N SER A 106 3.01 -1.58 -4.07
CA SER A 106 3.90 -2.74 -3.91
C SER A 106 5.37 -2.43 -4.21
N ALA A 107 5.64 -1.39 -4.98
CA ALA A 107 6.98 -0.93 -5.32
C ALA A 107 7.68 -0.33 -4.07
N GLY A 108 8.40 -1.16 -3.33
CA GLY A 108 9.04 -0.80 -2.06
C GLY A 108 8.39 -1.44 -0.83
N HIS A 109 7.24 -2.08 -0.98
CA HIS A 109 6.52 -2.79 0.08
C HIS A 109 6.41 -4.27 -0.27
N PRO A 110 7.49 -5.05 -0.06
CA PRO A 110 7.44 -6.49 -0.27
C PRO A 110 6.36 -7.11 0.61
N GLN A 111 5.77 -8.22 0.14
CA GLN A 111 4.88 -9.00 0.98
C GLN A 111 5.67 -9.57 2.16
N LEU A 112 5.09 -9.48 3.34
CA LEU A 112 5.70 -9.93 4.58
C LEU A 112 4.99 -11.20 5.05
N ALA A 113 5.75 -12.14 5.58
CA ALA A 113 5.27 -13.31 6.31
C ALA A 113 5.99 -13.33 7.65
N VAL A 114 5.29 -12.86 8.69
CA VAL A 114 5.83 -12.66 10.03
C VAL A 114 5.38 -13.83 10.91
N PRO A 115 6.29 -14.61 11.48
CA PRO A 115 5.91 -15.68 12.41
C PRO A 115 5.10 -15.13 13.58
N TRP A 116 4.05 -15.84 14.00
CA TRP A 116 3.22 -15.41 15.13
C TRP A 116 4.01 -15.26 16.44
N SER A 117 5.14 -15.98 16.59
CA SER A 117 6.06 -15.84 17.73
C SER A 117 6.64 -14.44 17.90
N ASP A 118 6.75 -13.69 16.79
CA ASP A 118 7.39 -12.38 16.75
C ASP A 118 6.36 -11.24 16.80
N VAL A 119 5.07 -11.59 16.77
CA VAL A 119 3.95 -10.66 16.90
C VAL A 119 3.61 -10.50 18.37
N ARG A 120 3.82 -9.29 18.89
CA ARG A 120 3.38 -8.92 20.25
C ARG A 120 2.13 -8.07 20.20
N ILE A 121 1.27 -8.23 21.20
CA ILE A 121 0.07 -7.42 21.37
C ILE A 121 0.33 -6.53 22.57
N ASP A 122 0.48 -5.22 22.33
CA ASP A 122 0.89 -4.29 23.36
C ASP A 122 -0.31 -3.69 24.10
N GLU A 123 -1.31 -3.18 23.36
CA GLU A 123 -2.41 -2.43 23.97
C GLU A 123 -3.68 -2.46 23.10
N VAL A 124 -4.82 -2.66 23.75
CA VAL A 124 -6.15 -2.49 23.17
C VAL A 124 -6.65 -1.11 23.59
N SER A 125 -6.73 -0.17 22.65
CA SER A 125 -7.31 1.14 22.91
C SER A 125 -8.83 1.05 22.76
N ASP A 126 -9.53 1.12 23.89
CA ASP A 126 -10.99 0.96 23.98
C ASP A 126 -11.80 2.19 23.53
N GLY A 127 -11.17 3.30 23.13
CA GLY A 127 -11.89 4.57 23.00
C GLY A 127 -11.34 5.52 21.96
N ALA A 128 -12.16 5.74 20.93
CA ALA A 128 -12.02 6.79 19.92
C ALA A 128 -10.70 6.75 19.14
N GLY A 129 -10.63 5.87 18.13
CA GLY A 129 -9.71 6.07 17.04
C GLY A 129 -9.79 7.51 16.49
N PRO A 130 -8.71 8.02 15.87
CA PRO A 130 -8.52 9.46 15.64
C PRO A 130 -9.74 10.16 15.02
N SER A 131 -10.01 11.42 15.38
CA SER A 131 -11.22 12.18 14.96
C SER A 131 -11.44 12.28 13.44
N TRP A 132 -10.40 12.11 12.64
CA TRP A 132 -10.44 12.06 11.18
C TRP A 132 -10.80 10.67 10.61
N LEU A 133 -11.02 9.65 11.44
CA LEU A 133 -11.44 8.32 10.99
C LEU A 133 -12.83 8.39 10.32
N PRO A 134 -13.05 7.56 9.27
CA PRO A 134 -14.36 7.35 8.69
C PRO A 134 -15.37 7.03 9.79
N ARG A 135 -16.60 7.55 9.67
CA ARG A 135 -17.65 7.40 10.69
C ARG A 135 -17.91 5.93 11.06
N VAL A 136 -17.76 5.01 10.12
CA VAL A 136 -17.92 3.56 10.32
C VAL A 136 -16.85 2.91 11.23
N LEU A 137 -15.69 3.55 11.39
CA LEU A 137 -14.60 3.09 12.27
C LEU A 137 -14.49 3.93 13.56
N ARG A 138 -15.33 4.96 13.73
CA ARG A 138 -15.34 5.74 14.97
C ARG A 138 -15.90 4.88 16.10
N GLY A 139 -15.12 4.75 17.16
CA GLY A 139 -15.47 3.90 18.31
C GLY A 139 -15.15 2.42 18.12
N ALA A 140 -14.54 2.02 16.99
CA ALA A 140 -14.03 0.67 16.85
C ALA A 140 -12.79 0.49 17.76
N PRO A 141 -12.75 -0.55 18.62
CA PRO A 141 -11.59 -0.83 19.45
C PRO A 141 -10.39 -1.12 18.55
N MET A 142 -9.26 -0.44 18.80
CA MET A 142 -8.03 -0.60 18.04
C MET A 142 -7.05 -1.45 18.85
N VAL A 143 -6.32 -2.32 18.17
CA VAL A 143 -5.26 -3.13 18.76
C VAL A 143 -3.93 -2.70 18.16
N ARG A 144 -2.95 -2.44 19.01
CA ARG A 144 -1.57 -2.24 18.58
C ARG A 144 -0.83 -3.57 18.62
N LEU A 145 -0.49 -4.06 17.44
CA LEU A 145 0.46 -5.14 17.23
C LEU A 145 1.86 -4.53 17.15
N SER A 146 2.87 -5.23 17.65
CA SER A 146 4.27 -4.84 17.57
C SER A 146 5.07 -5.98 16.97
N ILE A 147 5.77 -5.69 15.87
CA ILE A 147 6.58 -6.65 15.13
C ILE A 147 8.00 -6.11 15.14
N GLU A 148 8.89 -6.75 15.90
CA GLU A 148 10.25 -6.25 16.18
C GLU A 148 10.31 -4.75 16.56
N GLY A 149 9.36 -4.31 17.40
CA GLY A 149 9.29 -2.91 17.84
C GLY A 149 8.76 -1.93 16.78
N VAL A 150 8.30 -2.42 15.62
CA VAL A 150 7.51 -1.64 14.67
C VAL A 150 6.04 -1.74 15.06
N PRO A 151 5.42 -0.66 15.57
CA PRO A 151 4.01 -0.68 15.93
C PRO A 151 3.16 -0.69 14.66
N LEU A 152 2.14 -1.55 14.67
CA LEU A 152 1.08 -1.68 13.67
C LEU A 152 -0.26 -1.63 14.39
N THR A 153 -0.96 -0.51 14.28
CA THR A 153 -2.28 -0.32 14.88
C THR A 153 -3.35 -0.67 13.87
N VAL A 154 -4.25 -1.59 14.23
CA VAL A 154 -5.32 -2.10 13.37
C VAL A 154 -6.61 -2.31 14.15
N PRO A 155 -7.78 -2.33 13.48
CA PRO A 155 -9.05 -2.65 14.12
C PRO A 155 -9.08 -4.04 14.79
N ARG A 156 -9.67 -4.13 15.99
CA ARG A 156 -9.73 -5.36 16.77
C ARG A 156 -10.49 -6.50 16.08
N ASP A 157 -11.53 -6.17 15.31
CA ASP A 157 -12.30 -7.13 14.51
C ASP A 157 -11.42 -7.82 13.46
N VAL A 158 -10.51 -7.06 12.84
CA VAL A 158 -9.55 -7.60 11.88
C VAL A 158 -8.57 -8.53 12.59
N VAL A 159 -8.03 -8.13 13.75
CA VAL A 159 -7.12 -8.97 14.53
C VAL A 159 -7.82 -10.25 14.95
N ARG A 160 -9.02 -10.17 15.53
CA ARG A 160 -9.79 -11.34 15.94
C ARG A 160 -10.01 -12.31 14.77
N ALA A 161 -10.41 -11.80 13.61
CA ALA A 161 -10.61 -12.63 12.43
C ALA A 161 -9.31 -13.28 11.93
N LEU A 162 -8.16 -12.63 12.09
CA LEU A 162 -6.85 -13.22 11.73
C LEU A 162 -6.46 -14.35 12.67
N PHE A 163 -6.75 -14.22 13.98
CA PHE A 163 -6.53 -15.30 14.94
C PHE A 163 -7.46 -16.49 14.69
N GLU A 164 -8.72 -16.23 14.38
CA GLU A 164 -9.69 -17.27 13.99
C GLU A 164 -9.24 -18.01 12.72
N ASP A 165 -8.78 -17.29 11.69
CA ASP A 165 -8.25 -17.87 10.46
C ASP A 165 -6.97 -18.70 10.71
N ALA A 166 -6.17 -18.33 11.73
CA ALA A 166 -4.96 -19.03 12.14
C ALA A 166 -5.22 -20.24 13.06
N GLY A 167 -6.47 -20.47 13.49
CA GLY A 167 -6.81 -21.50 14.48
C GLY A 167 -6.27 -21.20 15.88
N MET A 168 -5.96 -19.94 16.19
CA MET A 168 -5.41 -19.50 17.46
C MET A 168 -6.50 -18.88 18.36
N ALA A 169 -6.33 -18.99 19.67
CA ALA A 169 -7.21 -18.31 20.61
C ALA A 169 -7.08 -16.79 20.43
N PRO A 170 -8.18 -16.05 20.20
CA PRO A 170 -8.10 -14.61 20.03
C PRO A 170 -7.61 -13.93 21.31
N PRO A 171 -6.91 -12.79 21.19
CA PRO A 171 -6.50 -12.01 22.35
C PRO A 171 -7.72 -11.52 23.14
N ALA A 172 -7.68 -11.76 24.47
CA ALA A 172 -8.70 -11.38 25.44
C ALA A 172 -8.97 -9.88 25.48
#